data_AF-C5FPW2-F1
#
_entry.id   AF-C5FPW2-F1
#
_cell.length_a   1.000
_cell.length_b   1.000
_cell.length_c   1.000
_cell.angle_alpha   90.00
_cell.angle_beta   90.00
_cell.angle_gamma   90.00
#
_symmetry.space_group_name_H-M   'P 1'
#
loop_
_entity.id
_entity.type
_entity.pdbx_description
1 polymer ?
#
loop_
_entity_poly.entity_id
_entity_poly.type
_entity_poly.pdbx_seq_one_letter_code
_entity_poly.pdbx_strand_id
1 'polypeptide(L)'
;MIAVQDDDYANAIKKLEDAGFRRSVPNRNPPPEIMEVHPNPQQMLDEINAGYKRLDQSCTVFDYPHGDPAEKGMQLYLFPDSFAHIFQQEHIAPPSVEMGDTASTERFNALVESFVKSAIDEEINTGFSAWGESLSAWVSQMTGYLEVNNDILDHCLDKQAVEWYSRNFGRIREAKLGPFDRRISKRLGSGKEMSVDMRGKPLDHGFH
;
A
#
# COMPACT_ATOMS: atom_id res chain seq x y z
N MET A 1 -2.48 -7.84 0.39
CA MET A 1 -3.40 -7.22 -0.58
C MET A 1 -2.94 -7.60 -1.98
N ILE A 2 -3.86 -8.01 -2.85
CA ILE A 2 -3.57 -8.32 -4.26
C ILE A 2 -4.59 -7.57 -5.12
N ALA A 3 -4.12 -6.89 -6.15
CA ALA A 3 -4.96 -6.29 -7.17
C ALA A 3 -4.85 -7.10 -8.47
N VAL A 4 -5.97 -7.28 -9.15
CA VAL A 4 -6.07 -7.98 -10.45
C VAL A 4 -6.87 -7.14 -11.43
N GLN A 5 -6.68 -7.35 -12.73
CA GLN A 5 -7.52 -6.73 -13.74
C GLN A 5 -8.98 -7.07 -13.49
N ASP A 6 -9.88 -6.11 -13.74
CA ASP A 6 -11.32 -6.28 -13.54
C ASP A 6 -11.88 -7.52 -14.24
N ASP A 7 -11.45 -7.76 -15.48
CA ASP A 7 -11.88 -8.90 -16.29
C ASP A 7 -11.44 -10.25 -15.68
N ASP A 8 -10.36 -10.25 -14.91
CA ASP A 8 -9.84 -11.43 -14.23
C ASP A 8 -10.37 -11.59 -12.80
N TYR A 9 -11.08 -10.61 -12.25
CA TYR A 9 -11.46 -10.60 -10.84
C TYR A 9 -12.30 -11.82 -10.44
N ALA A 10 -13.33 -12.15 -11.22
CA ALA A 10 -14.16 -13.34 -10.97
C ALA A 10 -13.37 -14.64 -11.09
N ASN A 11 -12.43 -14.73 -12.05
CA ASN A 11 -11.57 -15.89 -12.24
C ASN A 11 -10.56 -16.04 -11.09
N ALA A 12 -10.01 -14.93 -10.60
CA ALA A 12 -9.09 -14.91 -9.47
C ALA A 12 -9.78 -15.36 -8.18
N ILE A 13 -11.00 -14.90 -7.93
CA ILE A 13 -11.84 -15.38 -6.81
C ILE A 13 -11.99 -16.91 -6.87
N LYS A 14 -12.41 -17.44 -8.03
CA LYS A 14 -12.61 -18.88 -8.18
C LYS A 14 -11.30 -19.66 -7.96
N LYS A 15 -10.19 -19.19 -8.51
CA LYS A 15 -8.87 -19.81 -8.32
C LYS A 15 -8.45 -19.87 -6.84
N LEU A 16 -8.73 -18.80 -6.08
CA LEU A 16 -8.45 -18.78 -4.64
C LEU A 16 -9.32 -19.79 -3.89
N GLU A 17 -10.61 -19.85 -4.20
CA GLU A 17 -11.52 -20.84 -3.61
C GLU A 17 -11.08 -22.29 -3.93
N ASP A 18 -10.73 -22.57 -5.18
CA ASP A 18 -10.23 -23.87 -5.63
C ASP A 18 -8.89 -24.22 -4.95
N ALA A 19 -8.08 -23.22 -4.58
CA ALA A 19 -6.84 -23.36 -3.83
C ALA A 19 -7.04 -23.50 -2.30
N GLY A 20 -8.30 -23.51 -1.83
CA GLY A 20 -8.64 -23.73 -0.42
C GLY A 20 -8.74 -22.47 0.44
N PHE A 21 -8.62 -21.28 -0.15
CA PHE A 21 -8.93 -20.02 0.54
C PHE A 21 -10.44 -19.93 0.77
N ARG A 22 -10.83 -19.45 1.95
CA ARG A 22 -12.26 -19.35 2.32
C ARG A 22 -12.67 -17.89 2.32
N ARG A 23 -13.74 -17.53 1.62
CA ARG A 23 -14.31 -16.17 1.71
C ARG A 23 -14.68 -15.87 3.16
N SER A 24 -14.34 -14.67 3.60
CA SER A 24 -14.57 -14.20 4.95
C SER A 24 -14.91 -12.70 4.95
N VAL A 25 -15.12 -12.16 6.14
CA VAL A 25 -15.28 -10.72 6.36
C VAL A 25 -13.98 -10.15 6.92
N PRO A 26 -13.65 -8.89 6.64
CA PRO A 26 -12.51 -8.21 7.25
C PRO A 26 -12.48 -8.39 8.77
N ASN A 27 -11.36 -8.87 9.30
CA ASN A 27 -11.08 -8.93 10.72
C ASN A 27 -10.22 -7.72 11.10
N ARG A 28 -10.86 -6.72 11.71
CA ARG A 28 -10.21 -5.52 12.25
C ARG A 28 -10.42 -5.39 13.76
N ASN A 29 -10.65 -6.53 14.43
CA ASN A 29 -10.84 -6.52 15.86
C ASN A 29 -9.56 -6.01 16.55
N PRO A 30 -9.67 -4.98 17.40
CA PRO A 30 -8.57 -4.61 18.28
C PRO A 30 -8.17 -5.80 19.15
N PRO A 31 -6.93 -5.79 19.67
CA PRO A 31 -6.49 -6.77 20.66
C PRO A 31 -7.50 -6.93 21.81
N PRO A 32 -7.77 -8.15 22.30
CA PRO A 32 -8.77 -8.40 23.34
C PRO A 32 -8.60 -7.54 24.58
N GLU A 33 -7.36 -7.29 24.99
CA GLU A 33 -7.02 -6.44 26.13
C GLU A 33 -7.46 -4.98 25.97
N ILE A 34 -7.56 -4.48 24.73
CA ILE A 34 -8.09 -3.14 24.43
C ILE A 34 -9.62 -3.18 24.44
N MET A 35 -10.20 -4.25 23.90
CA MET A 35 -11.65 -4.45 23.85
C MET A 35 -12.28 -4.58 25.24
N GLU A 36 -11.65 -5.33 26.14
CA GLU A 36 -12.17 -5.61 27.49
C GLU A 36 -12.26 -4.37 28.38
N VAL A 37 -11.37 -3.39 28.19
CA VAL A 37 -11.30 -2.17 29.00
C VAL A 37 -12.04 -0.99 28.37
N HIS A 38 -12.53 -1.12 27.13
CA HIS A 38 -13.19 -0.02 26.45
C HIS A 38 -14.63 0.17 26.98
N PRO A 39 -15.07 1.41 27.28
CA PRO A 39 -16.43 1.66 27.78
C PRO A 39 -17.54 1.22 26.83
N ASN A 40 -17.27 1.22 25.51
CA ASN A 40 -18.22 0.77 24.49
C ASN A 40 -17.49 0.06 23.33
N PRO A 41 -17.14 -1.23 23.48
CA PRO A 41 -16.33 -1.93 22.49
C PRO A 41 -17.05 -2.10 21.14
N GLN A 42 -18.38 -2.23 21.16
CA GLN A 42 -19.16 -2.36 19.93
C GLN A 42 -19.14 -1.08 19.10
N GLN A 43 -19.33 0.09 19.74
CA GLN A 43 -19.24 1.37 19.03
C GLN A 43 -17.85 1.59 18.42
N MET A 44 -16.77 1.21 19.13
CA MET A 44 -15.42 1.27 18.58
C MET A 44 -15.30 0.43 17.31
N LEU A 45 -15.80 -0.81 17.32
CA LEU A 45 -15.80 -1.68 16.13
C LEU A 45 -16.60 -1.07 14.98
N ASP A 46 -17.76 -0.49 15.28
CA ASP A 46 -18.62 0.14 14.29
C ASP A 46 -17.92 1.36 13.66
N GLU A 47 -17.23 2.18 14.45
CA GLU A 47 -16.43 3.32 13.99
C GLU A 47 -15.23 2.89 13.13
N ILE A 48 -14.51 1.84 13.56
CA ILE A 48 -13.42 1.25 12.77
C ILE A 48 -13.97 0.80 11.42
N ASN A 49 -15.02 -0.02 11.40
CA ASN A 49 -15.57 -0.56 10.16
C ASN A 49 -16.17 0.53 9.26
N ALA A 50 -16.79 1.56 9.84
CA ALA A 50 -17.28 2.71 9.08
C ALA A 50 -16.15 3.40 8.30
N GLY A 51 -14.96 3.50 8.88
CA GLY A 51 -13.78 4.07 8.23
C GLY A 51 -13.21 3.26 7.05
N TYR A 52 -13.63 2.00 6.87
CA TYR A 52 -13.21 1.12 5.76
C TYR A 52 -14.38 0.68 4.87
N LYS A 53 -15.58 1.26 5.04
CA LYS A 53 -16.79 0.79 4.36
C LYS A 53 -16.65 0.69 2.84
N ARG A 54 -16.02 1.69 2.21
CA ARG A 54 -15.84 1.73 0.75
C ARG A 54 -14.84 0.66 0.27
N LEU A 55 -13.77 0.44 1.03
CA LEU A 55 -12.82 -0.65 0.81
C LEU A 55 -13.53 -2.01 0.84
N ASP A 56 -14.34 -2.25 1.87
CA ASP A 56 -15.03 -3.51 2.10
C ASP A 56 -16.07 -3.83 1.03
N GLN A 57 -16.71 -2.79 0.48
CA GLN A 57 -17.65 -2.94 -0.63
C GLN A 57 -16.98 -3.24 -1.97
N SER A 58 -15.69 -2.91 -2.09
CA SER A 58 -14.96 -2.96 -3.36
C SER A 58 -14.02 -4.17 -3.46
N CYS A 59 -13.86 -4.95 -2.39
CA CYS A 59 -12.93 -6.07 -2.34
C CYS A 59 -13.57 -7.37 -1.86
N THR A 60 -12.90 -8.48 -2.13
CA THR A 60 -13.24 -9.79 -1.58
C THR A 60 -12.15 -10.20 -0.60
N VAL A 61 -12.56 -10.57 0.61
CA VAL A 61 -11.64 -11.02 1.67
C VAL A 61 -11.67 -12.53 1.77
N PHE A 62 -10.50 -13.12 1.96
CA PHE A 62 -10.33 -14.54 2.17
C PHE A 62 -9.46 -14.81 3.38
N ASP A 63 -9.82 -15.83 4.16
CA ASP A 63 -8.94 -16.42 5.15
C ASP A 63 -7.94 -17.35 4.46
N TYR A 64 -6.69 -17.32 4.92
CA TYR A 64 -5.67 -18.26 4.47
C TYR A 64 -6.08 -19.71 4.79
N PRO A 65 -5.75 -20.67 3.91
CA PRO A 65 -6.04 -22.08 4.15
C PRO A 65 -5.37 -22.57 5.44
N HIS A 66 -6.03 -23.48 6.16
CA HIS A 66 -5.49 -24.04 7.38
C HIS A 66 -4.31 -24.97 7.06
N GLY A 67 -3.08 -24.45 7.18
CA GLY A 67 -1.85 -25.21 6.99
C GLY A 67 -0.76 -24.77 7.97
N ASP A 68 -0.28 -23.54 7.81
CA ASP A 68 0.77 -22.98 8.66
C ASP A 68 0.17 -22.26 9.90
N PRO A 69 0.59 -22.61 11.13
CA PRO A 69 0.25 -21.82 12.32
C PRO A 69 0.58 -20.33 12.21
N ALA A 70 1.60 -19.94 11.44
CA ALA A 70 1.98 -18.55 11.20
C ALA A 70 0.95 -17.80 10.32
N GLU A 71 0.23 -18.52 9.47
CA GLU A 71 -0.81 -17.97 8.58
C GLU A 71 -2.19 -17.94 9.27
N LYS A 72 -2.28 -18.48 10.49
CA LYS A 72 -3.54 -18.53 11.25
C LYS A 72 -4.00 -17.11 11.58
N GLY A 73 -5.16 -16.74 11.04
CA GLY A 73 -5.75 -15.42 11.23
C GLY A 73 -5.29 -14.38 10.21
N MET A 74 -4.43 -14.76 9.25
CA MET A 74 -4.10 -13.90 8.12
C MET A 74 -5.27 -13.85 7.13
N GLN A 75 -5.47 -12.67 6.54
CA GLN A 75 -6.49 -12.44 5.52
C GLN A 75 -5.88 -11.88 4.25
N LEU A 76 -6.31 -12.43 3.13
CA LEU A 76 -6.02 -11.92 1.80
C LEU A 76 -7.17 -11.01 1.35
N TYR A 77 -6.84 -9.79 0.95
CA TYR A 77 -7.76 -8.86 0.32
C TYR A 77 -7.47 -8.83 -1.18
N LEU A 78 -8.47 -9.18 -1.98
CA LEU A 78 -8.42 -9.15 -3.44
C LEU A 78 -9.19 -7.94 -3.95
N PHE A 79 -8.55 -7.12 -4.78
CA PHE A 79 -9.09 -5.89 -5.34
C PHE A 79 -9.20 -5.97 -6.87
N PRO A 80 -10.26 -5.41 -7.46
CA PRO A 80 -10.26 -5.08 -8.88
C PRO A 80 -9.36 -3.86 -9.13
N ASP A 81 -8.79 -3.80 -10.32
CA ASP A 81 -7.90 -2.71 -10.73
C ASP A 81 -8.59 -1.36 -10.80
N SER A 82 -9.85 -1.33 -11.23
CA SER A 82 -10.66 -0.12 -11.23
C SER A 82 -10.69 0.60 -9.87
N PHE A 83 -10.57 -0.15 -8.77
CA PHE A 83 -10.49 0.41 -7.42
C PHE A 83 -9.04 0.74 -7.00
N ALA A 84 -8.06 -0.06 -7.41
CA ALA A 84 -6.67 0.08 -6.99
C ALA A 84 -5.84 1.03 -7.87
N HIS A 85 -6.28 1.36 -9.08
CA HIS A 85 -5.57 2.19 -10.05
C HIS A 85 -4.16 1.68 -10.43
N ILE A 86 -3.92 0.36 -10.48
CA ILE A 86 -2.57 -0.22 -10.64
C ILE A 86 -2.22 -0.60 -12.09
N PHE A 87 -3.20 -0.94 -12.94
CA PHE A 87 -3.01 -1.32 -14.35
C PHE A 87 -3.60 -0.30 -15.34
N GLN A 88 -4.01 0.88 -14.86
CA GLN A 88 -4.70 1.91 -15.65
C GLN A 88 -3.80 2.68 -16.66
N GLN A 89 -2.66 2.12 -17.07
CA GLN A 89 -1.84 2.73 -18.12
C GLN A 89 -1.47 1.76 -19.24
N GLU A 90 -1.76 2.23 -20.45
CA GLU A 90 -1.35 1.79 -21.79
C GLU A 90 0.19 1.72 -21.98
N HIS A 91 0.98 1.72 -20.91
CA HIS A 91 2.44 1.79 -20.90
C HIS A 91 3.14 0.50 -20.44
N ILE A 92 2.41 -0.57 -20.08
CA ILE A 92 3.08 -1.86 -19.89
C ILE A 92 3.24 -2.51 -21.26
N ALA A 93 4.27 -2.07 -22.00
CA ALA A 93 4.84 -2.95 -23.02
C ALA A 93 5.11 -4.32 -22.36
N PRO A 94 4.82 -5.44 -23.04
CA PRO A 94 5.09 -6.77 -22.49
C PRO A 94 6.56 -6.83 -22.05
N PRO A 95 6.87 -7.47 -20.91
CA PRO A 95 8.19 -7.39 -20.32
C PRO A 95 9.22 -7.90 -21.32
N SER A 96 10.01 -7.00 -21.91
CA SER A 96 11.29 -7.41 -22.47
C SER A 96 12.11 -7.90 -21.30
N VAL A 97 12.62 -9.12 -21.42
CA VAL A 97 13.42 -9.84 -20.41
C VAL A 97 14.80 -9.19 -20.28
N GLU A 98 14.83 -7.92 -19.89
CA GLU A 98 16.03 -7.23 -19.47
C GLU A 98 15.80 -6.84 -18.01
N MET A 99 16.29 -7.70 -17.11
CA MET A 99 16.49 -7.35 -15.70
C MET A 99 17.55 -6.24 -15.64
N GLY A 100 17.11 -5.00 -15.86
CA GLY A 100 17.84 -3.78 -15.62
C GLY A 100 17.12 -2.92 -14.59
N ASP A 101 17.88 -2.11 -13.84
CA ASP A 101 17.42 -1.23 -12.76
C ASP A 101 16.22 -0.34 -13.12
N THR A 102 16.01 -0.03 -14.40
CA THR A 102 14.92 0.82 -14.91
C THR A 102 13.53 0.21 -14.76
N ALA A 103 13.38 -1.11 -14.95
CA ALA A 103 12.10 -1.80 -14.79
C ALA A 103 11.61 -1.79 -13.33
N SER A 104 12.53 -1.60 -12.37
CA SER A 104 12.19 -1.42 -10.95
C SER A 104 11.59 -0.03 -10.71
N THR A 105 12.19 1.03 -11.28
CA THR A 105 11.74 2.42 -11.09
C THR A 105 10.33 2.66 -11.64
N GLU A 106 10.02 2.16 -12.83
CA GLU A 106 8.68 2.33 -13.44
C GLU A 106 7.58 1.65 -12.60
N ARG A 107 7.87 0.48 -12.03
CA ARG A 107 6.94 -0.22 -11.14
C ARG A 107 6.73 0.53 -9.83
N PHE A 108 7.78 1.15 -9.29
CA PHE A 108 7.65 2.00 -8.11
C PHE A 108 6.82 3.26 -8.40
N ASN A 109 7.00 3.89 -9.56
CA ASN A 109 6.18 5.04 -9.98
C ASN A 109 4.70 4.65 -10.05
N ALA A 110 4.40 3.54 -10.74
CA ALA A 110 3.04 3.03 -10.88
C ALA A 110 2.40 2.70 -9.51
N LEU A 111 3.19 2.14 -8.58
CA LEU A 111 2.72 1.87 -7.23
C LEU A 111 2.38 3.17 -6.47
N VAL A 112 3.28 4.16 -6.47
CA VAL A 112 3.03 5.44 -5.79
C VAL A 112 1.84 6.16 -6.42
N GLU A 113 1.74 6.16 -7.75
CA GLU A 113 0.61 6.71 -8.49
C GLU A 113 -0.72 6.04 -8.09
N SER A 114 -0.74 4.70 -8.03
CA SER A 114 -1.90 3.91 -7.61
C SER A 114 -2.38 4.29 -6.20
N PHE A 115 -1.46 4.38 -5.22
CA PHE A 115 -1.81 4.80 -3.86
C PHE A 115 -2.32 6.23 -3.78
N VAL A 116 -1.70 7.16 -4.51
CA VAL A 116 -2.11 8.57 -4.55
C VAL A 116 -3.49 8.72 -5.17
N LYS A 117 -3.75 8.06 -6.31
CA LYS A 117 -5.07 8.08 -6.96
C LYS A 117 -6.14 7.47 -6.05
N SER A 118 -5.83 6.34 -5.42
CA SER A 118 -6.73 5.72 -4.44
C SER A 118 -7.04 6.66 -3.27
N ALA A 119 -6.05 7.42 -2.78
CA ALA A 119 -6.24 8.36 -1.69
C ALA A 119 -7.12 9.56 -2.09
N ILE A 120 -6.88 10.11 -3.29
CA ILE A 120 -7.70 11.18 -3.87
C ILE A 120 -9.14 10.73 -4.04
N ASP A 121 -9.34 9.55 -4.63
CA ASP A 121 -10.66 9.00 -4.90
C ASP A 121 -11.42 8.74 -3.58
N GLU A 122 -10.73 8.22 -2.56
CA GLU A 122 -11.30 8.09 -1.22
C GLU A 122 -11.68 9.45 -0.61
N GLU A 123 -10.81 10.45 -0.69
CA GLU A 123 -11.06 11.81 -0.20
C GLU A 123 -12.27 12.45 -0.90
N ILE A 124 -12.40 12.28 -2.22
CA ILE A 124 -13.54 12.81 -2.99
C ILE A 124 -14.85 12.14 -2.58
N ASN A 125 -14.85 10.82 -2.40
CA ASN A 125 -16.08 10.06 -2.14
C ASN A 125 -16.52 10.12 -0.67
N THR A 126 -15.58 10.24 0.26
CA THR A 126 -15.86 10.07 1.70
C THR A 126 -15.41 11.25 2.54
N GLY A 127 -14.62 12.18 1.99
CA GLY A 127 -13.93 13.20 2.77
C GLY A 127 -12.84 12.56 3.63
N PHE A 128 -13.13 12.37 4.92
CA PHE A 128 -12.19 11.74 5.84
C PHE A 128 -12.62 10.29 6.13
N SER A 129 -11.70 9.35 5.92
CA SER A 129 -11.89 7.93 6.26
C SER A 129 -10.61 7.29 6.78
N ALA A 130 -10.74 6.25 7.60
CA ALA A 130 -9.59 5.49 8.12
C ALA A 130 -8.81 4.80 6.98
N TRP A 131 -9.50 4.43 5.90
CA TRP A 131 -8.86 3.92 4.69
C TRP A 131 -8.02 5.00 3.98
N GLY A 132 -8.56 6.21 3.81
CA GLY A 132 -7.84 7.35 3.23
C GLY A 132 -6.59 7.73 4.04
N GLU A 133 -6.70 7.69 5.37
CA GLU A 133 -5.56 7.87 6.27
C GLU A 133 -4.52 6.75 6.12
N SER A 134 -4.98 5.50 5.98
CA SER A 134 -4.08 4.36 5.75
C SER A 134 -3.32 4.48 4.44
N LEU A 135 -4.00 4.87 3.35
CA LEU A 135 -3.37 5.14 2.06
C LEU A 135 -2.33 6.25 2.16
N SER A 136 -2.67 7.35 2.82
CA SER A 136 -1.75 8.47 3.07
C SER A 136 -0.54 8.04 3.91
N ALA A 137 -0.74 7.19 4.92
CA ALA A 137 0.33 6.63 5.72
C ALA A 137 1.25 5.73 4.88
N TRP A 138 0.72 4.94 3.95
CA TRP A 138 1.54 4.15 3.02
C TRP A 138 2.38 5.04 2.09
N VAL A 139 1.80 6.10 1.51
CA VAL A 139 2.56 7.07 0.69
C VAL A 139 3.67 7.74 1.52
N SER A 140 3.36 8.11 2.77
CA SER A 140 4.34 8.64 3.71
C SER A 140 5.49 7.64 3.97
N GLN A 141 5.18 6.36 4.19
CA GLN A 141 6.19 5.32 4.37
C GLN A 141 7.03 5.11 3.12
N MET A 142 6.45 5.14 1.92
CA MET A 142 7.21 5.07 0.67
C MET A 142 8.17 6.27 0.54
N THR A 143 7.69 7.48 0.86
CA THR A 143 8.48 8.72 0.81
C THR A 143 9.64 8.69 1.82
N GLY A 144 9.36 8.30 3.06
CA GLY A 144 10.33 8.34 4.16
C GLY A 144 11.26 7.12 4.24
N TYR A 145 10.74 5.92 4.02
CA TYR A 145 11.47 4.66 4.25
C TYR A 145 12.08 4.09 2.97
N LEU A 146 11.43 4.26 1.82
CA LEU A 146 11.94 3.78 0.53
C LEU A 146 12.72 4.86 -0.24
N GLU A 147 12.94 6.03 0.39
CA GLU A 147 13.62 7.19 -0.18
C GLU A 147 13.02 7.62 -1.53
N VAL A 148 11.69 7.50 -1.67
CA VAL A 148 10.99 7.96 -2.88
C VAL A 148 11.17 9.47 -3.00
N ASN A 149 11.67 9.90 -4.15
CA ASN A 149 12.00 11.29 -4.39
C ASN A 149 10.75 12.14 -4.68
N ASN A 150 10.92 13.46 -4.60
CA ASN A 150 9.85 14.42 -4.85
C ASN A 150 9.37 14.45 -6.30
N ASP A 151 10.17 13.92 -7.22
CA ASP A 151 9.95 13.88 -8.67
C ASP A 151 9.33 12.55 -9.14
N ILE A 152 9.00 11.62 -8.23
CA ILE A 152 8.52 10.28 -8.58
C ILE A 152 7.26 10.29 -9.48
N LEU A 153 6.42 11.32 -9.33
CA LEU A 153 5.22 11.52 -10.14
C LEU A 153 5.38 12.61 -11.21
N ASP A 154 6.58 13.14 -11.48
CA ASP A 154 6.75 14.21 -12.49
C ASP A 154 6.34 13.77 -13.91
N HIS A 155 6.40 12.46 -14.19
CA HIS A 155 5.96 11.85 -15.44
C HIS A 155 4.50 11.37 -15.41
N CYS A 156 3.81 11.48 -14.27
CA CYS A 156 2.42 11.10 -14.16
C CYS A 156 1.55 12.03 -15.00
N LEU A 157 0.70 11.45 -15.86
CA LEU A 157 -0.21 12.22 -16.72
C LEU A 157 -1.37 12.84 -15.92
N ASP A 158 -1.69 12.26 -14.77
CA ASP A 158 -2.74 12.75 -13.88
C ASP A 158 -2.21 13.92 -13.04
N LYS A 159 -2.52 15.15 -13.48
CA LYS A 159 -2.10 16.38 -12.80
C LYS A 159 -2.66 16.50 -11.38
N GLN A 160 -3.82 15.89 -11.11
CA GLN A 160 -4.39 15.91 -9.77
C GLN A 160 -3.55 15.05 -8.83
N ALA A 161 -3.10 13.87 -9.28
CA ALA A 161 -2.17 13.02 -8.54
C ALA A 161 -0.84 13.74 -8.26
N VAL A 162 -0.26 14.40 -9.26
CA VAL A 162 0.99 15.16 -9.10
C VAL A 162 0.84 16.28 -8.06
N GLU A 163 -0.23 17.06 -8.16
CA GLU A 163 -0.47 18.18 -7.25
C GLU A 163 -0.74 17.70 -5.82
N TRP A 164 -1.58 16.68 -5.66
CA TRP A 164 -1.90 16.10 -4.36
C TRP A 164 -0.65 15.53 -3.69
N TYR A 165 0.18 14.77 -4.41
CA TYR A 165 1.43 14.26 -3.87
C TYR A 165 2.39 15.39 -3.47
N SER A 166 2.56 16.40 -4.33
CA SER A 166 3.46 17.53 -4.04
C SER A 166 3.03 18.31 -2.79
N ARG A 167 1.72 18.50 -2.58
CA ARG A 167 1.15 19.19 -1.41
C ARG A 167 1.27 18.39 -0.12
N ASN A 168 1.12 17.06 -0.18
CA ASN A 168 1.05 16.21 1.01
C ASN A 168 2.40 15.55 1.38
N PHE A 169 3.26 15.31 0.39
CA PHE A 169 4.50 14.54 0.59
C PHE A 169 5.71 15.11 -0.15
N GLY A 170 5.51 15.92 -1.19
CA GLY A 170 6.58 16.42 -2.06
C GLY A 170 6.99 17.88 -1.85
N ARG A 171 7.34 18.55 -2.96
CA ARG A 171 8.02 19.87 -2.98
C ARG A 171 7.23 20.96 -2.27
N ILE A 172 5.92 21.03 -2.48
CA ILE A 172 5.07 22.06 -1.86
C ILE A 172 5.04 21.89 -0.34
N ARG A 173 4.94 20.64 0.15
CA ARG A 173 5.03 20.35 1.58
C ARG A 173 6.38 20.77 2.14
N GLU A 174 7.47 20.34 1.52
CA GLU A 174 8.82 20.60 2.04
C GLU A 174 9.16 22.09 2.06
N ALA A 175 8.70 22.85 1.06
CA ALA A 175 8.82 24.31 1.06
C ALA A 175 8.10 24.97 2.25
N LYS A 176 7.01 24.37 2.74
CA LYS A 176 6.19 24.90 3.85
C LYS A 176 6.64 24.41 5.22
N LEU A 177 7.02 23.14 5.34
CA LEU A 177 7.23 22.44 6.62
C LEU A 177 8.69 22.01 6.84
N GLY A 178 9.57 22.26 5.87
CA GLY A 178 10.95 21.75 5.87
C GLY A 178 11.06 20.37 5.22
N PRO A 179 12.30 19.93 4.91
CA PRO A 179 12.55 18.67 4.22
C PRO A 179 12.03 17.47 5.03
N PHE A 180 11.56 16.44 4.34
CA PHE A 180 11.31 15.16 5.01
C PHE A 180 12.61 14.59 5.57
N ASP A 181 12.57 14.12 6.81
CA ASP A 181 13.66 13.30 7.33
C ASP A 181 13.59 11.92 6.67
N ARG A 182 14.35 11.77 5.58
CA ARG A 182 14.51 10.52 4.84
C ARG A 182 15.66 9.67 5.39
N ARG A 183 16.34 10.14 6.45
CA ARG A 183 17.49 9.42 7.00
C ARG A 183 17.00 8.32 7.91
N ILE A 184 17.05 7.08 7.42
CA ILE A 184 17.06 5.93 8.32
C ILE A 184 18.43 5.92 9.00
N SER A 185 18.53 6.51 10.20
CA SER A 185 19.64 6.20 11.10
C SER A 185 19.47 4.76 11.58
N LYS A 186 19.98 3.80 10.80
CA LYS A 186 20.18 2.45 11.31
C LYS A 186 21.07 2.60 12.55
N ARG A 187 20.54 2.31 13.74
CA ARG A 187 21.39 1.96 14.87
C ARG A 187 22.15 0.71 14.43
N LEU A 188 23.41 0.88 14.04
CA LEU A 188 24.36 -0.20 13.72
C LEU A 188 24.62 -1.01 14.99
N GLY A 189 23.67 -1.85 15.37
CA GLY A 189 23.65 -2.47 16.69
C GLY A 189 22.65 -3.61 16.85
N SER A 190 22.35 -4.38 15.80
CA SER A 190 22.03 -5.80 15.97
C SER A 190 22.31 -6.55 14.68
N GLY A 191 23.07 -7.63 14.80
CA GLY A 191 23.68 -8.35 13.68
C GLY A 191 22.67 -9.00 12.75
N LYS A 192 22.67 -8.51 11.51
CA LYS A 192 22.68 -9.24 10.23
C LYS A 192 22.61 -8.17 9.16
N GLU A 193 23.77 -7.69 8.72
CA GLU A 193 23.86 -6.77 7.59
C GLU A 193 23.28 -7.48 6.35
N MET A 194 22.17 -6.95 5.84
CA MET A 194 21.75 -7.27 4.49
C MET A 194 22.77 -6.65 3.53
N SER A 195 23.32 -7.41 2.58
CA SER A 195 24.33 -6.94 1.61
C SER A 195 23.78 -5.96 0.57
N VAL A 196 22.47 -5.71 0.61
CA VAL A 196 21.73 -4.85 -0.31
C VAL A 196 20.77 -3.97 0.48
N ASP A 197 20.53 -2.77 -0.01
CA ASP A 197 19.41 -1.95 0.44
C ASP A 197 18.07 -2.53 -0.05
N MET A 198 16.96 -1.97 0.42
CA MET A 198 15.62 -2.43 0.06
C MET A 198 15.24 -2.13 -1.40
N ARG A 199 16.09 -1.42 -2.15
CA ARG A 199 15.98 -1.17 -3.60
C ARG A 199 16.76 -2.22 -4.40
N GLY A 200 17.43 -3.17 -3.75
CA GLY A 200 18.29 -4.17 -4.37
C GLY A 200 19.68 -3.66 -4.72
N LYS A 201 20.04 -2.43 -4.30
CA LYS A 201 21.38 -1.89 -4.56
C LYS A 201 22.37 -2.41 -3.51
N PRO A 202 23.59 -2.81 -3.90
CA PRO A 202 24.63 -3.15 -2.94
C PRO A 202 24.87 -1.99 -1.98
N LEU A 203 24.98 -2.30 -0.69
CA LEU A 203 25.45 -1.31 0.27
C LEU A 203 26.96 -1.18 0.08
N ASP A 204 27.41 -0.02 -0.41
CA ASP A 204 28.84 0.27 -0.51
C ASP A 204 29.46 0.19 0.89
N HIS A 205 30.29 -0.83 1.13
CA HIS A 205 31.14 -0.92 2.30
C HIS A 205 32.31 0.06 2.18
N GLY A 206 32.00 1.35 2.17
CA GLY A 206 32.97 2.44 2.26
C GLY A 206 33.26 2.77 3.72
N PHE A 207 34.10 1.96 4.37
CA PHE A 207 34.73 2.37 5.63
C PHE A 207 35.96 3.25 5.32
N HIS A 208 35.93 4.49 5.78
CA HIS A 208 37.13 5.26 6.16
C HIS A 208 36.87 5.97 7.48
#